data_AF-A0A8H6H9B1-F1
#
_entry.id   AF-A0A8H6H9B1-F1
#
_cell.length_a   1.000
_cell.length_b   1.000
_cell.length_c   1.000
_cell.angle_alpha   90.00
_cell.angle_beta   90.00
_cell.angle_gamma   90.00
#
_symmetry.space_group_name_H-M   'P 1'
#
loop_
_entity.id
_entity.type
_entity.pdbx_description
1 polymer ?
#
loop_
_entity_poly.entity_id
_entity_poly.type
_entity_poly.pdbx_seq_one_letter_code
_entity_poly.pdbx_strand_id
1 'polypeptide(L)'
;CILRVDLVLKSSGGKLIGAHRTNMEHFSDGFPTCDSVTSTSEPVPLTEDGETLTLLLKFMHKHKYPGLTPMDAPSVFALAEAAEKYMVYSAMASSHAYIEREHPVLSLCYAVKFNYPAIADAVSHLTLLVSIEEIQRLSNSNHRLVYAWVRLPVPSLKYPY
;
A
#
# COMPACT_ATOMS: atom_id res chain seq x y z
N CYS A 1 18.37 -13.55 -8.07
CA CYS A 1 18.52 -14.05 -6.69
C CYS A 1 19.12 -15.45 -6.77
N ILE A 2 20.03 -15.82 -5.87
CA ILE A 2 20.63 -17.19 -5.83
C ILE A 2 20.06 -18.07 -4.71
N LEU A 3 19.20 -17.50 -3.85
CA LEU A 3 18.55 -18.25 -2.78
C LEU A 3 17.61 -19.29 -3.38
N ARG A 4 17.53 -20.45 -2.75
CA ARG A 4 16.55 -21.48 -3.11
C ARG A 4 15.16 -21.01 -2.67
N VAL A 5 14.16 -21.24 -3.52
CA VAL A 5 12.75 -21.05 -3.13
C VAL A 5 12.39 -22.10 -2.09
N ASP A 6 11.99 -21.65 -0.91
CA ASP A 6 11.63 -22.47 0.26
C ASP A 6 10.19 -22.19 0.75
N LEU A 7 9.49 -21.29 0.07
CA LEU A 7 8.11 -20.92 0.33
C LEU A 7 7.37 -20.66 -0.99
N VAL A 8 6.11 -21.08 -1.05
CA VAL A 8 5.21 -20.74 -2.16
C VAL A 8 4.04 -19.95 -1.60
N LEU A 9 3.82 -18.77 -2.15
CA LEU A 9 2.67 -17.92 -1.86
C LEU A 9 1.63 -18.11 -2.95
N LYS A 10 0.34 -18.08 -2.58
CA LYS A 10 -0.79 -18.14 -3.52
C LYS A 10 -1.58 -16.85 -3.42
N SER A 11 -1.61 -16.08 -4.51
CA SER A 11 -2.46 -14.88 -4.62
C SER A 11 -3.94 -15.21 -4.57
N SER A 12 -4.79 -14.21 -4.36
CA SER A 12 -6.25 -14.35 -4.43
C SER A 12 -6.74 -14.82 -5.80
N GLY A 13 -6.05 -14.45 -6.88
CA GLY A 13 -6.29 -14.94 -8.24
C GLY A 13 -5.73 -16.34 -8.54
N GLY A 14 -5.15 -17.02 -7.55
CA GLY A 14 -4.62 -18.39 -7.69
C GLY A 14 -3.21 -18.50 -8.28
N LYS A 15 -2.58 -17.38 -8.67
CA LYS A 15 -1.17 -17.36 -9.10
C LYS A 15 -0.26 -17.82 -7.95
N LEU A 16 0.62 -18.78 -8.24
CA LEU A 16 1.64 -19.27 -7.33
C LEU A 16 2.94 -18.49 -7.53
N ILE A 17 3.56 -18.05 -6.44
CA ILE A 17 4.76 -17.21 -6.45
C ILE A 17 5.77 -17.82 -5.48
N GLY A 18 6.95 -18.16 -5.99
CA GLY A 18 8.07 -18.61 -5.15
C GLY A 18 8.67 -17.44 -4.37
N ALA A 19 8.91 -17.65 -3.08
CA ALA A 19 9.50 -16.68 -2.18
C ALA A 19 10.65 -17.30 -1.37
N HIS A 20 11.34 -16.47 -0.58
CA HIS A 20 12.39 -16.89 0.32
C HIS A 20 12.03 -16.45 1.74
N ARG A 21 11.85 -17.42 2.65
CA ARG A 21 11.54 -17.19 4.07
C ARG A 21 12.51 -16.20 4.71
N THR A 22 13.81 -16.41 4.50
CA THR A 22 14.87 -15.52 4.99
C THR A 22 14.72 -14.07 4.51
N ASN A 23 14.32 -13.85 3.25
CA ASN A 23 14.10 -12.49 2.78
C ASN A 23 12.87 -11.87 3.44
N MET A 24 11.79 -12.63 3.60
CA MET A 24 10.58 -12.12 4.23
C MET A 24 10.83 -11.72 5.68
N GLU A 25 11.59 -12.52 6.43
CA GLU A 25 12.02 -12.22 7.81
C GLU A 25 12.91 -10.96 7.90
N HIS A 26 13.73 -10.70 6.87
CA HIS A 26 14.61 -9.52 6.86
C HIS A 26 13.92 -8.23 6.42
N PHE A 27 12.87 -8.31 5.60
CA PHE A 27 12.28 -7.15 4.92
C PHE A 27 10.82 -6.88 5.31
N SER A 28 10.23 -7.66 6.21
CA SER A 28 8.86 -7.49 6.69
C SER A 28 8.75 -7.86 8.16
N ASP A 29 7.93 -7.08 8.88
CA ASP A 29 7.45 -7.43 10.22
C ASP A 29 5.99 -7.93 10.24
N GLY A 30 5.29 -7.96 9.10
CA GLY A 30 3.85 -8.25 9.05
C GLY A 30 3.47 -9.63 8.52
N PHE A 31 4.42 -10.41 7.98
CA PHE A 31 4.15 -11.80 7.63
C PHE A 31 3.98 -12.67 8.89
N PRO A 32 3.03 -13.63 8.90
CA PRO A 32 2.89 -14.58 10.00
C PRO A 32 4.23 -15.25 10.29
N THR A 33 4.63 -15.29 11.57
CA THR A 33 5.89 -15.93 11.98
C THR A 33 5.93 -17.34 11.41
N CYS A 34 7.07 -17.64 10.82
CA CYS A 34 7.28 -18.78 9.96
C CYS A 34 7.03 -20.15 10.64
N ASP A 35 7.07 -20.16 11.97
CA ASP A 35 6.76 -21.30 12.85
C ASP A 35 5.27 -21.67 12.91
N SER A 36 4.37 -20.79 12.43
CA SER A 36 2.93 -21.07 12.37
C SER A 36 2.51 -21.87 11.13
N VAL A 37 3.39 -21.99 10.14
CA VAL A 37 3.15 -22.78 8.91
C VAL A 37 3.82 -24.14 9.08
N THR A 38 3.06 -25.10 9.61
CA THR A 38 3.52 -26.46 9.96
C THR A 38 3.72 -27.37 8.75
N SER A 39 3.30 -26.97 7.55
CA SER A 39 3.47 -27.74 6.31
C SER A 39 4.26 -26.94 5.27
N THR A 40 5.49 -27.38 4.97
CA THR A 40 6.31 -26.82 3.88
C THR A 40 5.80 -27.17 2.48
N SER A 41 4.70 -27.93 2.39
CA SER A 41 4.18 -28.48 1.13
C SER A 41 2.99 -27.70 0.55
N GLU A 42 2.30 -26.88 1.35
CA GLU A 42 1.08 -26.20 0.89
C GLU A 42 1.35 -24.72 0.61
N PRO A 43 0.91 -24.20 -0.55
CA PRO A 43 1.01 -22.77 -0.84
C PRO A 43 0.25 -21.92 0.19
N VAL A 44 0.89 -20.87 0.71
CA VAL A 44 0.27 -19.96 1.69
C VAL A 44 -0.66 -18.98 0.96
N PRO A 45 -1.99 -19.01 1.20
CA PRO A 45 -2.92 -18.11 0.54
C PRO A 45 -2.81 -16.69 1.10
N LEU A 46 -2.77 -15.69 0.22
CA LEU A 46 -2.78 -14.26 0.53
C LEU A 46 -3.94 -13.58 -0.20
N THR A 47 -4.35 -12.40 0.26
CA THR A 47 -5.54 -11.70 -0.25
C THR A 47 -5.26 -10.83 -1.47
N GLU A 48 -4.00 -10.49 -1.67
CA GLU A 48 -3.51 -9.62 -2.74
C GLU A 48 -3.47 -10.41 -4.06
N ASP A 49 -3.66 -9.69 -5.15
CA ASP A 49 -3.54 -10.26 -6.48
C ASP A 49 -2.07 -10.61 -6.81
N GLY A 50 -1.88 -11.34 -7.90
CA GLY A 50 -0.58 -11.85 -8.29
C GLY A 50 0.42 -10.76 -8.70
N GLU A 51 -0.04 -9.61 -9.21
CA GLU A 51 0.83 -8.51 -9.64
C GLU A 51 1.32 -7.72 -8.44
N THR A 52 0.41 -7.37 -7.53
CA THR A 52 0.70 -6.70 -6.26
C THR A 52 1.72 -7.51 -5.44
N LEU A 53 1.51 -8.81 -5.27
CA LEU A 53 2.47 -9.67 -4.55
C LEU A 53 3.82 -9.77 -5.25
N THR A 54 3.83 -9.91 -6.58
CA THR A 54 5.09 -9.98 -7.34
C THR A 54 5.88 -8.68 -7.17
N LEU A 55 5.20 -7.54 -7.17
CA LEU A 55 5.82 -6.23 -6.99
C LEU A 55 6.32 -6.04 -5.56
N LEU A 56 5.52 -6.39 -4.55
CA LEU A 56 5.93 -6.32 -3.15
C LEU A 56 7.18 -7.17 -2.89
N LEU A 57 7.22 -8.40 -3.39
CA LEU A 57 8.36 -9.30 -3.21
C LEU A 57 9.65 -8.74 -3.84
N LYS A 58 9.57 -7.97 -4.93
CA LYS A 58 10.75 -7.27 -5.50
C LYS A 58 11.40 -6.31 -4.49
N PHE A 59 10.63 -5.71 -3.58
CA PHE A 59 11.20 -4.87 -2.51
C PHE A 59 11.90 -5.66 -1.40
N MET A 60 11.67 -6.98 -1.36
CA MET A 60 12.24 -7.91 -0.37
C MET A 60 13.45 -8.67 -0.92
N HIS A 61 13.94 -8.30 -2.10
CA HIS A 61 15.17 -8.85 -2.66
C HIS A 61 16.28 -7.79 -2.62
N LYS A 62 17.52 -8.26 -2.47
CA LYS A 62 18.73 -7.44 -2.55
C LYS A 62 19.05 -7.06 -4.00
N HIS A 63 18.18 -6.24 -4.61
CA HIS A 63 18.40 -5.62 -5.91
C HIS A 63 17.87 -4.18 -5.89
N LYS A 64 18.11 -3.44 -6.98
CA LYS A 64 17.57 -2.09 -7.13
C LYS A 64 16.04 -2.13 -7.03
N TYR A 65 15.45 -1.28 -6.19
CA TYR A 65 14.00 -1.22 -6.06
C TYR A 65 13.34 -0.81 -7.38
N PRO A 66 12.16 -1.38 -7.70
CA PRO A 66 11.43 -1.00 -8.91
C PRO A 66 10.99 0.47 -8.81
N GLY A 67 11.09 1.20 -9.91
CA GLY A 67 10.51 2.54 -9.99
C GLY A 67 8.98 2.45 -10.11
N LEU A 68 8.27 3.28 -9.36
CA LEU A 68 6.80 3.31 -9.34
C LEU A 68 6.19 4.33 -10.30
N THR A 69 6.97 5.31 -10.76
CA THR A 69 6.52 6.34 -11.72
C THR A 69 5.86 5.83 -13.01
N PRO A 70 6.30 4.72 -13.65
CA PRO A 70 5.66 4.24 -14.88
C PRO A 70 4.38 3.42 -14.63
N MET A 71 3.97 3.21 -13.38
CA MET A 71 2.80 2.41 -13.02
C MET A 71 1.55 3.29 -12.94
N ASP A 72 0.39 2.68 -13.15
CA ASP A 72 -0.88 3.32 -12.90
C ASP A 72 -1.15 3.41 -11.39
N ALA A 73 -1.94 4.42 -10.99
CA ALA A 73 -2.22 4.66 -9.58
C ALA A 73 -2.83 3.46 -8.85
N PRO A 74 -3.84 2.74 -9.41
CA PRO A 74 -4.38 1.55 -8.75
C PRO A 74 -3.32 0.53 -8.33
N SER A 75 -2.33 0.23 -9.18
CA SER A 75 -1.24 -0.68 -8.83
C SER A 75 -0.33 -0.12 -7.73
N VAL A 76 -0.03 1.18 -7.73
CA VAL A 76 0.79 1.80 -6.67
C VAL A 76 0.05 1.82 -5.33
N PHE A 77 -1.24 2.13 -5.31
CA PHE A 77 -2.04 2.08 -4.08
C PHE A 77 -2.19 0.65 -3.58
N ALA A 78 -2.41 -0.34 -4.46
CA ALA A 78 -2.44 -1.75 -4.08
C ALA A 78 -1.11 -2.22 -3.46
N LEU A 79 0.03 -1.82 -4.05
CA LEU A 79 1.34 -2.04 -3.45
C LEU A 79 1.47 -1.38 -2.08
N ALA A 80 1.04 -0.11 -1.95
CA ALA A 80 1.12 0.63 -0.70
C ALA A 80 0.32 -0.06 0.41
N GLU A 81 -0.91 -0.50 0.12
CA GLU A 81 -1.73 -1.23 1.10
C GLU A 81 -1.12 -2.57 1.49
N ALA A 82 -0.57 -3.32 0.53
CA ALA A 82 0.13 -4.57 0.82
C ALA A 82 1.40 -4.31 1.65
N ALA A 83 2.14 -3.24 1.35
CA ALA A 83 3.34 -2.85 2.09
C ALA A 83 3.01 -2.46 3.53
N GLU A 84 1.92 -1.74 3.77
CA GLU A 84 1.41 -1.45 5.12
C GLU A 84 1.04 -2.75 5.86
N LYS A 85 0.26 -3.62 5.22
CA LYS A 85 -0.21 -4.87 5.82
C LYS A 85 0.94 -5.79 6.23
N TYR A 86 1.97 -5.88 5.39
CA TYR A 86 3.12 -6.75 5.61
C TYR A 86 4.32 -6.01 6.20
N MET A 87 4.18 -4.73 6.57
CA MET A 87 5.23 -3.90 7.16
C MET A 87 6.53 -3.90 6.32
N VAL A 88 6.41 -3.78 4.99
CA VAL A 88 7.54 -3.70 4.06
C VAL A 88 7.95 -2.24 3.89
N TYR A 89 8.72 -1.72 4.84
CA TYR A 89 9.01 -0.28 4.95
C TYR A 89 9.66 0.34 3.69
N SER A 90 10.48 -0.42 2.96
CA SER A 90 11.09 0.06 1.71
C SER A 90 10.05 0.32 0.61
N ALA A 91 9.03 -0.54 0.52
CA ALA A 91 7.90 -0.37 -0.37
C ALA A 91 6.98 0.76 0.10
N MET A 92 6.71 0.86 1.41
CA MET A 92 5.94 1.98 2.00
C MET A 92 6.56 3.33 1.62
N ALA A 93 7.86 3.52 1.90
CA ALA A 93 8.57 4.77 1.61
C ALA A 93 8.56 5.10 0.11
N SER A 94 8.73 4.09 -0.75
CA SER A 94 8.70 4.28 -2.20
C SER A 94 7.30 4.66 -2.69
N SER A 95 6.25 4.03 -2.15
CA SER A 95 4.86 4.35 -2.47
C SER A 95 4.46 5.73 -1.95
N HIS A 96 4.87 6.13 -0.74
CA HIS A 96 4.57 7.46 -0.19
C HIS A 96 5.08 8.58 -1.11
N ALA A 97 6.31 8.44 -1.63
CA ALA A 97 6.88 9.42 -2.55
C ALA A 97 6.05 9.60 -3.84
N TYR A 98 5.35 8.55 -4.29
CA TYR A 98 4.40 8.64 -5.40
C TYR A 98 3.06 9.25 -4.94
N ILE A 99 2.52 8.76 -3.83
CA ILE A 99 1.21 9.15 -3.27
C ILE A 99 1.16 10.64 -2.90
N GLU A 100 2.23 11.20 -2.34
CA GLU A 100 2.28 12.63 -1.99
C GLU A 100 2.20 13.56 -3.20
N ARG A 101 2.52 13.07 -4.39
CA ARG A 101 2.62 13.88 -5.61
C ARG A 101 1.41 13.75 -6.52
N GLU A 102 0.74 12.60 -6.49
CA GLU A 102 -0.22 12.20 -7.51
C GLU A 102 -1.56 11.79 -6.88
N HIS A 103 -2.68 12.03 -7.57
CA HIS A 103 -4.05 11.59 -7.19
C HIS A 103 -4.54 12.03 -5.78
N PRO A 104 -4.77 13.33 -5.55
CA PRO A 104 -5.03 13.89 -4.22
C PRO A 104 -6.11 13.19 -3.38
N VAL A 105 -7.20 12.74 -4.03
CA VAL A 105 -8.29 12.04 -3.35
C VAL A 105 -7.87 10.66 -2.86
N LEU A 106 -7.21 9.87 -3.72
CA LEU A 106 -6.71 8.55 -3.33
C LEU A 106 -5.63 8.67 -2.26
N SER A 107 -4.76 9.66 -2.38
CA SER A 107 -3.73 9.96 -1.39
C SER A 107 -4.32 10.33 -0.05
N LEU A 108 -5.40 11.09 -0.05
CA LEU A 108 -6.13 11.39 1.17
C LEU A 108 -6.76 10.12 1.78
N CYS A 109 -7.46 9.32 0.97
CA CYS A 109 -8.07 8.07 1.46
C CYS A 109 -7.02 7.16 2.10
N TYR A 110 -5.86 7.00 1.44
CA TYR A 110 -4.72 6.25 1.97
C TYR A 110 -4.19 6.86 3.27
N ALA A 111 -3.93 8.17 3.28
CA ALA A 111 -3.38 8.88 4.43
C ALA A 111 -4.28 8.76 5.66
N VAL A 112 -5.59 8.89 5.50
CA VAL A 112 -6.53 8.72 6.61
C VAL A 112 -6.60 7.24 7.04
N LYS A 113 -6.59 6.29 6.10
CA LYS A 113 -6.68 4.85 6.40
C LYS A 113 -5.49 4.36 7.24
N PHE A 114 -4.28 4.82 6.94
CA PHE A 114 -3.04 4.39 7.59
C PHE A 114 -2.46 5.44 8.56
N ASN A 115 -3.21 6.50 8.84
CA ASN A 115 -2.86 7.54 9.82
C ASN A 115 -1.56 8.32 9.49
N TYR A 116 -1.48 8.83 8.26
CA TYR A 116 -0.44 9.76 7.79
C TYR A 116 -0.95 11.21 7.72
N PRO A 117 -1.03 11.94 8.87
CA PRO A 117 -1.61 13.28 8.89
C PRO A 117 -0.86 14.29 8.01
N ALA A 118 0.47 14.18 7.89
CA ALA A 118 1.24 15.07 7.03
C ALA A 118 0.86 14.96 5.54
N ILE A 119 0.62 13.73 5.05
CA ILE A 119 0.14 13.49 3.69
C ILE A 119 -1.29 14.05 3.56
N ALA A 120 -2.16 13.76 4.53
CA ALA A 120 -3.55 14.22 4.52
C ALA A 120 -3.64 15.75 4.47
N ASP A 121 -2.85 16.45 5.29
CA ASP A 121 -2.79 17.91 5.34
C ASP A 121 -2.28 18.48 4.01
N ALA A 122 -1.22 17.89 3.46
CA ALA A 122 -0.62 18.32 2.19
C ALA A 122 -1.60 18.25 1.02
N VAL A 123 -2.45 17.22 0.95
CA VAL A 123 -3.39 17.03 -0.17
C VAL A 123 -4.79 17.56 0.11
N SER A 124 -5.14 17.89 1.36
CA SER A 124 -6.49 18.28 1.80
C SER A 124 -7.13 19.35 0.91
N HIS A 125 -6.40 20.44 0.65
CA HIS A 125 -6.84 21.58 -0.14
C HIS A 125 -7.21 21.23 -1.60
N LEU A 126 -6.57 20.20 -2.16
CA LEU A 126 -6.81 19.74 -3.52
C LEU A 126 -8.08 18.88 -3.63
N THR A 127 -8.67 18.47 -2.49
CA THR A 127 -9.88 17.63 -2.45
C THR A 127 -11.16 18.44 -2.18
N LEU A 128 -11.06 19.76 -1.94
CA LEU A 128 -12.21 20.61 -1.56
C LEU A 128 -13.31 20.71 -2.61
N LEU A 129 -12.97 20.55 -3.89
CA LEU A 129 -13.91 20.63 -5.01
C LEU A 129 -14.50 19.26 -5.39
N VAL A 130 -14.15 18.20 -4.67
CA VAL A 130 -14.59 16.84 -4.95
C VAL A 130 -15.94 16.62 -4.26
N SER A 131 -16.90 16.05 -4.98
CA SER A 131 -18.22 15.79 -4.43
C SER A 131 -18.19 14.68 -3.38
N ILE A 132 -19.14 14.72 -2.44
CA ILE A 132 -19.22 13.71 -1.38
C ILE A 132 -19.48 12.31 -1.96
N GLU A 133 -20.20 12.21 -3.08
CA GLU A 133 -20.47 10.95 -3.78
C GLU A 133 -19.18 10.34 -4.32
N GLU A 134 -18.28 11.18 -4.86
CA GLU A 134 -16.99 10.75 -5.38
C GLU A 134 -16.07 10.28 -4.25
N ILE A 135 -16.03 11.01 -3.12
CA ILE A 135 -15.31 10.59 -1.92
C ILE A 135 -15.86 9.27 -1.38
N GLN A 136 -17.19 9.11 -1.31
CA GLN A 136 -17.82 7.86 -0.88
C GLN A 136 -17.45 6.69 -1.77
N ARG A 137 -17.49 6.88 -3.10
CA ARG A 137 -17.12 5.87 -4.10
C ARG A 137 -15.67 5.42 -3.92
N LEU A 138 -14.73 6.36 -3.83
CA LEU A 138 -13.30 6.06 -3.73
C LEU A 138 -12.88 5.54 -2.36
N SER A 139 -13.62 5.90 -1.31
CA SER A 139 -13.40 5.37 0.04
C SER A 139 -13.85 3.91 0.23
N ASN A 140 -14.39 3.26 -0.82
CA ASN A 140 -15.02 1.94 -0.75
C ASN A 140 -16.03 1.84 0.40
N SER A 141 -16.86 2.88 0.57
CA SER A 141 -17.87 3.00 1.64
C SER A 141 -17.31 2.99 3.07
N ASN A 142 -16.02 3.29 3.26
CA ASN A 142 -15.46 3.46 4.60
C ASN A 142 -15.91 4.79 5.21
N HIS A 143 -17.00 4.75 5.98
CA HIS A 143 -17.60 5.92 6.62
C HIS A 143 -16.63 6.71 7.53
N ARG A 144 -15.60 6.05 8.09
CA ARG A 144 -14.58 6.75 8.89
C ARG A 144 -13.72 7.68 8.03
N LEU A 145 -13.40 7.27 6.79
CA LEU A 145 -12.67 8.10 5.84
C LEU A 145 -13.48 9.33 5.45
N VAL A 146 -14.77 9.14 5.16
CA VAL A 146 -15.69 10.23 4.82
C VAL A 146 -15.81 11.22 5.98
N TYR A 147 -16.00 10.72 7.21
CA TYR A 147 -16.09 11.57 8.39
C TYR A 147 -14.79 12.34 8.67
N ALA A 148 -13.64 11.67 8.52
CA ALA A 148 -12.34 12.31 8.67
C ALA A 148 -12.13 13.40 7.62
N TRP A 149 -12.49 13.15 6.35
CA TRP A 149 -12.40 14.13 5.27
C TRP A 149 -13.20 15.40 5.55
N VAL A 150 -14.46 15.26 5.99
CA VAL A 150 -15.31 16.42 6.36
C VAL A 150 -14.71 17.23 7.51
N ARG A 151 -13.95 16.58 8.39
CA ARG A 151 -13.30 17.21 9.55
C ARG A 151 -11.91 17.76 9.27
N LEU A 152 -11.33 17.50 8.09
CA LEU A 152 -10.03 18.06 7.76
C LEU A 152 -10.11 19.58 7.87
N PRO A 153 -9.12 20.23 8.49
CA PRO A 153 -9.09 21.67 8.53
C PRO A 153 -9.11 22.18 7.09
N VAL A 154 -10.12 22.98 6.77
CA VAL A 154 -10.05 23.80 5.55
C VAL A 154 -8.76 24.62 5.73
N PRO A 155 -7.77 24.48 4.83
CA PRO A 155 -6.55 25.26 4.94
C PRO A 155 -6.99 26.71 5.08
N SER A 156 -6.48 27.38 6.11
CA SER A 156 -6.78 28.78 6.34
C SER A 156 -6.45 29.50 5.04
N LEU A 157 -7.47 29.90 4.28
CA LEU A 157 -7.30 30.76 3.12
C LEU A 157 -6.65 32.02 3.69
N LYS A 158 -5.32 32.10 3.59
CA LYS A 158 -4.59 33.35 3.77
C LYS A 158 -4.99 34.19 2.56
N TYR A 159 -6.14 34.85 2.65
CA TYR A 159 -6.52 35.88 1.72
C TYR A 159 -5.43 36.96 1.77
N PRO A 160 -4.76 37.27 0.65
CA PRO A 160 -3.93 38.47 0.61
C PRO A 160 -4.87 39.67 0.69
N TYR A 161 -4.74 40.46 1.76
CA TYR A 161 -5.28 41.82 1.81
C TYR A 161 -4.47 42.73 0.89
#